data_AF-A0A3N5DVU0-F1
#
_entry.id   AF-A0A3N5DVU0-F1
#
_cell.length_a   1.000
_cell.length_b   1.000
_cell.length_c   1.000
_cell.angle_alpha   90.00
_cell.angle_beta   90.00
_cell.angle_gamma   90.00
#
_symmetry.space_group_name_H-M   'P 1'
#
loop_
_entity.id
_entity.type
_entity.pdbx_description
1 polymer ?
#
loop_
_entity_poly.entity_id
_entity_poly.type
_entity_poly.pdbx_seq_one_letter_code
_entity_poly.pdbx_strand_id
1 'polypeptide(L)' 'MKELPVNWVYKKGKKLGTKVIIYLHGGCLVLGSIDSHRALVSHFTSELDGLFLFIEYG' A
#
# COMPACT_ATOMS: atom_id res chain seq x y z
N MET A 1 -11.82 1.52 -19.97
CA MET A 1 -11.02 1.20 -18.77
C MET A 1 -10.92 2.46 -17.94
N LYS A 2 -11.15 2.38 -16.62
CA LYS A 2 -11.05 3.52 -15.70
C LYS A 2 -9.70 3.42 -14.98
N GLU A 3 -8.98 4.53 -14.89
CA GLU A 3 -7.77 4.61 -14.07
C GLU A 3 -8.14 4.61 -12.58
N LEU A 4 -7.34 3.93 -11.76
CA LEU A 4 -7.52 3.87 -10.32
C LEU A 4 -6.45 4.70 -9.62
N PRO A 5 -6.80 5.48 -8.58
CA PRO A 5 -5.80 6.13 -7.75
C PRO A 5 -4.94 5.08 -7.04
N VAL A 6 -3.63 5.32 -6.99
CA VAL A 6 -2.67 4.44 -6.33
C VAL A 6 -1.67 5.24 -5.52
N ASN A 7 -1.17 4.62 -4.45
CA ASN A 7 -0.14 5.21 -3.60
C ASN A 7 1.05 4.25 -3.48
N TRP A 8 2.24 4.74 -3.82
CA TRP A 8 3.48 4.05 -3.50
C TRP A 8 3.81 4.28 -2.03
N VAL A 9 3.95 3.20 -1.28
CA VAL A 9 4.31 3.24 0.14
C VAL A 9 5.64 2.50 0.34
N TYR A 10 6.59 3.21 0.93
CA TYR A 10 7.92 2.69 1.23
C TYR A 10 8.53 3.43 2.40
N LYS A 11 9.47 2.77 3.09
CA LYS A 11 10.22 3.37 4.18
C LYS A 11 11.43 4.12 3.63
N LYS A 12 11.47 5.44 3.84
CA LYS A 12 12.65 6.25 3.50
C LYS A 12 13.90 5.71 4.19
N GLY A 13 15.01 5.67 3.46
CA GLY A 13 16.29 5.15 3.97
C GLY A 13 16.44 3.63 3.95
N LYS A 14 15.38 2.86 3.64
CA LYS A 14 15.48 1.43 3.37
C LYS A 14 15.77 1.21 1.89
N LYS A 15 16.72 0.32 1.58
CA LYS A 15 16.95 -0.11 0.19
C LYS A 15 15.68 -0.77 -0.33
N LEU A 16 15.18 -0.30 -1.48
CA LEU A 16 14.03 -0.91 -2.13
C LEU A 16 14.46 -2.23 -2.78
N GLY A 17 13.79 -3.32 -2.40
CA GLY A 17 13.92 -4.60 -3.08
C GLY A 17 13.31 -4.57 -4.50
N THR A 18 13.49 -5.67 -5.23
CA THR A 18 12.92 -5.86 -6.59
C THR A 18 11.47 -6.33 -6.58
N LYS A 19 10.92 -6.62 -5.40
CA LYS A 19 9.56 -7.12 -5.23
C LYS A 19 8.58 -5.97 -5.10
N VAL A 20 7.48 -6.04 -5.84
CA VAL A 20 6.33 -5.16 -5.67
C VAL A 20 5.23 -5.93 -4.95
N ILE A 21 4.68 -5.35 -3.90
CA ILE A 21 3.57 -5.92 -3.15
C ILE A 21 2.34 -5.05 -3.41
N ILE A 22 1.33 -5.62 -4.07
CA ILE A 22 0.07 -4.94 -4.31
C ILE A 22 -0.82 -5.15 -3.09
N TYR A 23 -1.18 -4.06 -2.42
CA TYR A 23 -2.03 -4.08 -1.23
C TYR A 23 -3.45 -3.65 -1.58
N LEU A 24 -4.39 -4.55 -1.34
CA LEU A 24 -5.83 -4.29 -1.41
C LEU A 24 -6.33 -4.12 0.02
N HIS A 25 -6.82 -2.92 0.35
CA HIS A 25 -7.32 -2.63 1.71
C HIS A 25 -8.59 -3.41 2.03
N GLY A 26 -8.93 -3.52 3.32
CA GLY A 26 -10.21 -4.07 3.77
C GLY A 26 -11.32 -3.04 3.73
N GLY A 27 -12.38 -3.24 4.52
CA GLY A 27 -13.50 -2.28 4.62
C GLY A 27 -14.76 -2.68 3.83
N CYS A 28 -14.94 -3.98 3.60
CA CYS A 28 -16.18 -4.55 3.05
C CYS A 28 -16.60 -3.95 1.69
N LEU A 29 -15.63 -3.53 0.87
CA LEU A 29 -15.84 -2.93 -0.46
C LEU A 29 -16.60 -1.59 -0.48
N VAL A 30 -16.82 -0.98 0.70
CA VAL A 30 -17.58 0.27 0.84
C VAL A 30 -16.79 1.31 1.63
N LEU A 31 -15.95 0.85 2.55
CA LEU A 31 -15.13 1.68 3.43
C LEU A 31 -13.65 1.37 3.19
N GLY A 32 -12.79 2.18 3.79
CA GLY A 32 -11.34 2.04 3.71
C GLY A 32 -10.72 3.03 2.74
N SER A 33 -9.47 3.38 3.04
CA SER A 33 -8.65 4.30 2.27
C SER A 33 -7.20 4.17 2.73
N ILE A 34 -6.26 4.83 2.04
CA ILE A 34 -4.88 4.91 2.50
C ILE A 34 -4.79 5.47 3.93
N ASP A 35 -5.63 6.43 4.30
CA ASP A 35 -5.54 7.09 5.61
C ASP A 35 -5.90 6.15 6.76
N SER A 36 -6.90 5.27 6.56
CA SER A 36 -7.28 4.26 7.55
C SER A 36 -6.27 3.11 7.66
N HIS A 37 -5.53 2.80 6.59
CA HIS A 37 -4.61 1.67 6.53
C HIS A 37 -3.12 2.06 6.58
N ARG A 38 -2.79 3.35 6.59
CA ARG A 38 -1.43 3.89 6.52
C ARG A 38 -0.51 3.29 7.58
N ALA A 39 -0.99 3.20 8.81
CA ALA A 39 -0.22 2.67 9.93
C ALA A 39 0.20 1.21 9.68
N LEU A 40 -0.74 0.35 9.27
CA LEU A 40 -0.49 -1.05 8.96
C LEU A 40 0.50 -1.22 7.80
N VAL A 41 0.26 -0.51 6.69
CA VAL A 41 1.13 -0.60 5.51
C VAL A 41 2.53 -0.08 5.83
N SER A 42 2.67 0.94 6.68
CA SER A 42 3.98 1.43 7.12
C SER A 42 4.77 0.38 7.91
N HIS A 43 4.11 -0.42 8.75
CA HIS A 43 4.73 -1.54 9.44
C HIS A 43 5.17 -2.62 8.45
N PHE A 44 4.34 -2.95 7.46
CA PHE A 44 4.77 -3.89 6.41
C PHE A 44 6.00 -3.40 5.64
N THR A 45 6.09 -2.11 5.29
CA THR A 45 7.30 -1.59 4.63
C THR A 45 8.56 -1.65 5.50
N SER A 46 8.40 -1.70 6.83
CA SER A 46 9.51 -1.84 7.76
C SER A 46 10.02 -3.29 7.80
N GLU A 47 9.12 -4.26 7.79
CA GLU A 47 9.46 -5.68 7.99
C GLU A 47 9.70 -6.43 6.67
N LEU A 48 9.00 -6.06 5.60
CA LEU A 48 9.07 -6.72 4.32
C LEU A 48 10.01 -5.97 3.37
N ASP A 49 10.83 -6.72 2.65
CA ASP A 49 11.67 -6.18 1.58
C ASP A 49 10.86 -6.10 0.27
N GLY A 50 10.19 -4.97 0.09
CA GLY A 50 9.35 -4.74 -1.09
C GLY A 50 8.80 -3.32 -1.16
N LEU A 51 8.50 -2.89 -2.38
CA LEU A 51 7.81 -1.65 -2.68
C LEU A 51 6.29 -1.91 -2.66
N PHE A 52 5.55 -1.22 -1.80
CA PHE A 52 4.11 -1.44 -1.67
C PHE A 52 3.35 -0.51 -2.59
N LEU A 53 2.45 -1.07 -3.41
CA LEU A 53 1.48 -0.34 -4.20
C LEU A 53 0.11 -0.49 -3.53
N PHE A 54 -0.36 0.58 -2.90
CA PHE A 54 -1.69 0.64 -2.33
C PHE A 54 -2.69 1.03 -3.41
N ILE A 55 -3.74 0.24 -3.59
CA ILE A 55 -4.80 0.51 -4.57
C ILE A 55 -6.00 1.14 -3.85
N GLU A 56 -6.39 2.35 -4.26
CA GLU A 56 -7.65 2.96 -3.84
C GLU A 56 -8.74 2.49 -4.82
N TYR A 57 -9.49 1.46 -4.44
CA TYR A 57 -10.50 0.84 -5.29
C TYR A 57 -11.95 1.21 -4.92
N GLY A 58 -12.13 1.92 -3.81
CA GLY A 58 -13.42 2.43 -3.33
C GLY A 58 -13.89 3.70 -4.03
#